data_AF-A0A949PHJ9-F1
#
_entry.id   AF-A0A949PHJ9-F1
#
_cell.length_a   1.000
_cell.length_b   1.000
_cell.length_c   1.000
_cell.angle_alpha   90.00
_cell.angle_beta   90.00
_cell.angle_gamma   90.00
#
_symmetry.space_group_name_H-M   'P 1'
#
loop_
_entity.id
_entity.type
_entity.pdbx_description
1 polymer ?
#
loop_
_entity_poly.entity_id
_entity_poly.type
_entity_poly.pdbx_seq_one_letter_code
_entity_poly.pdbx_strand_id
1 'polypeptide(L)'
;MAHRYTSREMIDKLVSFDTVSRHSNLALIAFIEDYLAQWGVPSKRIENEEGTKANLFASAGPAEQTGGIVLSGHTDVVPVDGQDWASDPFSTREANGLLHGRGTCDMKSFIAIALAHLP
;
A
#
# COMPACT_ATOMS: atom_id res chain seq x y z
N MET A 1 14.96 6.93 -14.70
CA MET A 1 14.56 5.54 -15.03
C MET A 1 13.54 5.12 -13.99
N ALA A 2 12.51 4.36 -14.38
CA ALA A 2 11.53 3.83 -13.43
C ALA A 2 12.25 2.94 -12.40
N HIS A 3 11.94 3.11 -11.12
CA HIS A 3 12.51 2.29 -10.05
C HIS A 3 11.53 1.18 -9.70
N ARG A 4 11.93 -0.07 -9.94
CA ARG A 4 11.18 -1.24 -9.51
C ARG A 4 11.54 -1.54 -8.05
N TYR A 5 10.55 -1.48 -7.17
CA TYR A 5 10.71 -1.87 -5.78
C TYR A 5 10.73 -3.40 -5.66
N THR A 6 11.65 -3.94 -4.88
CA THR A 6 11.53 -5.30 -4.34
C THR A 6 10.34 -5.37 -3.38
N SER A 7 9.85 -6.58 -3.08
CA SER A 7 8.79 -6.77 -2.08
C SER A 7 9.14 -6.10 -0.75
N ARG A 8 10.40 -6.22 -0.31
CA ARG A 8 10.83 -5.62 0.96
C ARG A 8 10.81 -4.09 0.92
N GLU A 9 11.37 -3.47 -0.13
CA GLU A 9 11.37 -2.01 -0.26
C GLU A 9 9.93 -1.46 -0.38
N MET A 10 9.04 -2.17 -1.08
CA MET A 10 7.63 -1.77 -1.17
C MET A 10 6.91 -1.91 0.19
N ILE A 11 7.21 -2.95 0.98
CA ILE A 11 6.68 -3.09 2.34
C ILE A 11 7.12 -1.91 3.20
N ASP A 12 8.43 -1.62 3.20
CA ASP A 12 9.01 -0.52 3.98
C ASP A 12 8.35 0.81 3.58
N LYS A 13 8.15 1.02 2.28
CA LYS A 13 7.52 2.23 1.74
C LYS A 13 6.03 2.35 2.10
N LEU A 14 5.24 1.29 1.98
CA LEU A 14 3.81 1.37 2.32
C LEU A 14 3.60 1.53 3.83
N VAL A 15 4.41 0.85 4.65
CA VAL A 15 4.37 0.98 6.12
C VAL A 15 4.74 2.40 6.56
N SER A 16 5.62 3.10 5.84
CA SER A 16 6.01 4.48 6.19
C SER A 16 4.91 5.53 6.12
N PHE A 17 3.77 5.21 5.49
CA PHE A 17 2.61 6.10 5.51
C PHE A 17 1.79 5.85 6.79
N ASP A 18 1.67 6.86 7.65
CA ASP A 18 0.73 6.84 8.78
C ASP A 18 -0.71 6.99 8.26
N THR A 19 -1.28 5.84 7.89
CA THR A 19 -2.67 5.69 7.46
C THR A 19 -3.54 5.13 8.58
N VAL A 20 -3.25 5.48 9.85
CA VAL A 20 -4.18 5.15 10.94
C VAL A 20 -5.59 5.58 10.53
N SER A 21 -6.59 4.74 10.78
CA SER A 21 -7.92 4.87 10.17
C SER A 21 -8.61 6.23 10.34
N ARG A 22 -8.22 7.04 11.32
CA ARG A 22 -8.68 8.44 11.50
C ARG A 22 -7.98 9.48 10.61
N HIS A 23 -6.83 9.13 10.02
CA HIS A 23 -6.03 9.95 9.13
C HIS A 23 -6.38 9.70 7.65
N SER A 24 -5.92 10.58 6.78
CA SER A 24 -6.04 10.41 5.33
C SER A 24 -5.10 9.31 4.82
N ASN A 25 -5.55 8.55 3.81
CA ASN A 25 -4.69 7.61 3.07
C ASN A 25 -4.21 8.18 1.72
N LEU A 26 -4.56 9.42 1.38
CA LEU A 26 -4.35 9.99 0.04
C LEU A 26 -2.87 10.02 -0.38
N ALA A 27 -1.94 10.26 0.55
CA ALA A 27 -0.52 10.23 0.25
C ALA A 27 -0.02 8.83 -0.17
N LEU A 28 -0.54 7.78 0.46
CA LEU A 28 -0.26 6.40 0.08
C LEU A 28 -0.89 6.08 -1.28
N ILE A 29 -2.15 6.50 -1.51
CA ILE A 29 -2.84 6.27 -2.78
C ILE A 29 -2.12 6.97 -3.95
N ALA A 30 -1.74 8.23 -3.77
CA ALA A 30 -0.98 8.99 -4.76
C ALA A 30 0.36 8.32 -5.09
N PHE A 31 1.07 7.81 -4.08
CA PHE A 31 2.30 7.06 -4.31
C PHE A 31 2.07 5.81 -5.17
N ILE A 32 1.00 5.04 -4.92
CA ILE A 32 0.69 3.85 -5.73
C ILE A 32 0.32 4.26 -7.17
N GLU A 33 -0.46 5.33 -7.35
CA GLU A 33 -0.78 5.85 -8.68
C GLU A 33 0.48 6.25 -9.46
N ASP A 34 1.37 7.01 -8.83
CA ASP A 34 2.64 7.42 -9.45
C ASP A 34 3.53 6.22 -9.76
N TYR A 35 3.54 5.20 -8.90
CA TYR A 35 4.25 3.96 -9.15
C TYR A 35 3.68 3.21 -10.36
N LEU A 36 2.36 3.01 -10.42
CA LEU A 36 1.70 2.31 -11.52
C LEU A 36 1.83 3.07 -12.86
N ALA A 37 1.74 4.39 -12.83
CA ALA A 37 1.90 5.25 -14.00
C ALA A 37 3.28 5.13 -14.66
N GLN A 38 4.35 4.91 -13.87
CA GLN A 38 5.70 4.65 -14.39
C GLN A 38 5.79 3.40 -15.28
N TRP A 39 4.85 2.46 -15.10
CA TRP A 39 4.76 1.21 -15.87
C TRP A 39 3.61 1.21 -16.86
N GLY A 40 2.90 2.34 -17.03
CA GLY A 40 1.76 2.45 -17.93
C GLY A 40 0.55 1.62 -17.49
N VAL A 41 0.45 1.24 -16.21
CA VAL A 41 -0.72 0.52 -15.68
C VAL A 41 -1.83 1.53 -15.37
N PRO A 42 -3.00 1.45 -16.04
CA PRO A 42 -4.11 2.35 -15.75
C PRO A 42 -4.66 2.13 -14.35
N SER A 43 -4.85 3.23 -13.63
CA SER A 43 -5.50 3.23 -12.32
C SER A 43 -6.56 4.33 -12.22
N LYS A 44 -7.57 4.10 -11.39
CA LYS A 44 -8.66 5.03 -11.10
C LYS A 44 -8.80 5.20 -9.60
N ARG A 45 -8.52 6.41 -9.12
CA ARG A 45 -8.85 6.84 -7.76
C ARG A 45 -10.36 7.01 -7.60
N ILE A 46 -10.89 6.57 -6.47
CA ILE A 46 -12.29 6.70 -6.09
C ILE A 46 -12.32 7.32 -4.70
N GLU A 47 -12.60 8.61 -4.63
CA GLU A 47 -12.59 9.37 -3.38
C GLU A 47 -13.90 9.16 -2.59
N ASN A 48 -13.84 9.32 -1.27
CA ASN A 48 -15.04 9.47 -0.45
C ASN A 48 -15.70 10.84 -0.69
N GLU A 49 -16.92 11.03 -0.19
CA GLU A 49 -17.69 12.28 -0.38
C GLU A 49 -16.94 13.53 0.09
N GLU A 50 -16.15 13.40 1.15
CA GLU A 50 -15.38 14.49 1.75
C GLU A 50 -14.04 14.77 1.05
N GLY A 51 -13.62 13.90 0.12
CA GLY A 51 -12.31 14.00 -0.53
C GLY A 51 -11.12 13.80 0.42
N THR A 52 -11.33 13.18 1.59
CA THR A 52 -10.31 12.97 2.63
C THR A 52 -9.63 11.61 2.54
N LYS A 53 -10.24 10.66 1.83
CA LYS A 53 -9.77 9.28 1.65
C LYS A 53 -10.11 8.78 0.25
N ALA A 54 -9.39 7.77 -0.20
CA ALA A 54 -9.69 7.15 -1.49
C ALA A 54 -9.43 5.65 -1.51
N ASN A 55 -10.22 4.96 -2.33
CA ASN A 55 -9.86 3.66 -2.88
C ASN A 55 -9.09 3.86 -4.18
N LEU A 56 -8.31 2.86 -4.58
CA LEU A 56 -7.64 2.82 -5.87
C LEU A 56 -7.96 1.51 -6.57
N PHE A 57 -8.45 1.61 -7.81
CA PHE A 57 -8.65 0.47 -8.68
C PHE A 57 -7.60 0.51 -9.80
N ALA A 58 -6.86 -0.57 -9.99
CA ALA A 58 -5.89 -0.71 -11.08
C ALA A 58 -6.14 -2.01 -11.84
N SER A 59 -5.90 -1.99 -13.14
CA SER A 59 -6.05 -3.16 -13.99
C SER A 59 -4.80 -3.33 -14.86
N ALA A 60 -4.20 -4.51 -14.79
CA ALA A 60 -3.07 -4.91 -15.62
C ALA A 60 -3.45 -6.13 -16.47
N GLY A 61 -3.04 -6.13 -17.73
CA GLY A 61 -3.40 -7.15 -18.72
C GLY A 61 -4.22 -6.58 -19.90
N PRO A 62 -4.64 -7.43 -20.85
CA PRO A 62 -5.36 -6.98 -22.04
C PRO A 62 -6.72 -6.39 -21.70
N ALA A 63 -6.99 -5.16 -22.16
CA ALA A 63 -8.25 -4.44 -21.89
C ALA A 63 -9.49 -5.17 -22.46
N GLU A 64 -9.32 -5.91 -23.54
CA GLU A 64 -10.40 -6.60 -24.26
C GLU A 64 -10.81 -7.94 -23.62
N GLN A 65 -10.04 -8.42 -22.63
CA GLN A 65 -10.28 -9.71 -21.98
C GLN A 65 -11.40 -9.57 -20.94
N THR A 66 -12.38 -10.48 -21.00
CA THR A 66 -13.39 -10.62 -19.95
C THR A 66 -12.92 -11.62 -18.88
N GLY A 67 -13.24 -11.31 -17.62
CA GLY A 67 -12.81 -12.11 -16.46
C GLY A 67 -11.46 -11.66 -15.88
N GLY A 68 -10.98 -12.36 -14.85
CA GLY A 68 -9.73 -12.06 -14.17
C GLY A 68 -9.76 -12.40 -12.70
N ILE A 69 -8.69 -12.02 -11.99
CA ILE A 69 -8.56 -12.16 -10.54
C ILE A 69 -8.48 -10.75 -9.96
N VAL A 70 -9.27 -10.49 -8.92
CA VAL A 70 -9.17 -9.24 -8.15
C VAL A 70 -8.34 -9.51 -6.90
N LEU A 71 -7.20 -8.83 -6.80
CA LEU A 71 -6.42 -8.75 -5.57
C LEU A 71 -6.89 -7.53 -4.79
N SER A 72 -7.55 -7.74 -3.66
CA SER A 72 -8.13 -6.67 -2.84
C SER A 72 -7.47 -6.59 -1.47
N GLY A 73 -7.28 -5.37 -0.97
CA GLY A 73 -6.78 -5.12 0.37
C GLY A 73 -7.13 -3.71 0.84
N HIS A 74 -6.93 -3.45 2.12
CA HIS A 74 -7.14 -2.15 2.74
C HIS A 74 -5.80 -1.49 3.08
N THR A 75 -5.77 -0.15 3.01
CA THR A 75 -4.54 0.64 3.19
C THR A 75 -4.46 1.33 4.54
N ASP A 76 -5.57 1.37 5.28
CA ASP A 76 -5.62 1.91 6.62
C ASP A 76 -5.08 0.91 7.65
N VAL A 77 -4.82 1.42 8.84
CA VAL A 77 -4.32 0.60 9.96
C VAL A 77 -4.99 1.05 11.25
N VAL A 78 -5.01 0.17 12.25
CA VAL A 78 -5.54 0.53 13.57
C VAL A 78 -4.62 1.52 14.32
N PRO A 79 -5.17 2.32 15.26
CA PRO A 79 -4.39 3.19 16.14
C PRO A 79 -3.22 2.51 16.85
N VAL A 80 -2.18 3.30 17.17
CA VAL A 80 -1.00 2.88 17.93
C VAL A 80 -0.91 3.52 19.32
N ASP A 81 -1.84 4.43 19.64
CA ASP A 81 -1.84 5.19 20.88
C ASP A 81 -1.85 4.28 22.12
N GLY A 82 -0.96 4.55 23.06
CA GLY A 82 -0.84 3.78 24.31
C GLY A 82 -0.30 2.35 24.16
N GLN A 83 0.14 1.94 22.96
CA GLN A 83 0.79 0.65 22.76
C GLN A 83 2.29 0.76 23.01
N ASP A 84 2.88 -0.27 23.62
CA ASP A 84 4.31 -0.34 23.91
C ASP A 84 5.10 -0.81 22.69
N TRP A 85 5.49 0.14 21.84
CA TRP A 85 6.28 -0.12 20.64
C TRP A 85 7.79 0.01 20.93
N ALA A 86 8.56 -1.02 20.58
CA ALA A 86 10.02 -1.03 20.74
C ALA A 86 10.78 -0.16 19.71
N SER A 87 10.07 0.35 18.69
CA SER A 87 10.57 1.26 17.66
C SER A 87 9.41 2.05 17.07
N ASP A 88 9.69 3.02 16.20
CA ASP A 88 8.64 3.73 15.46
C ASP A 88 7.73 2.73 14.72
N PRO A 89 6.40 2.71 14.96
CA PRO A 89 5.48 1.79 14.30
C PRO A 89 5.42 1.97 12.79
N PHE A 90 5.74 3.16 12.25
CA PHE A 90 5.73 3.43 10.82
C PHE A 90 7.13 3.34 10.20
N SER A 91 8.11 2.78 10.93
CA SER A 91 9.38 2.36 10.38
C SER A 91 9.52 0.86 10.57
N THR A 92 9.66 0.13 9.46
CA THR A 92 9.84 -1.32 9.54
C THR A 92 11.16 -1.68 10.20
N ARG A 93 11.11 -2.60 11.15
CA ARG A 93 12.29 -3.10 11.85
C ARG A 93 12.32 -4.61 11.81
N GLU A 94 13.43 -5.16 11.32
CA GLU A 94 13.67 -6.59 11.40
C GLU A 94 14.37 -6.96 12.71
N ALA A 95 13.81 -7.92 13.44
CA ALA A 95 14.39 -8.43 14.68
C ALA A 95 13.95 -9.87 14.90
N ASN A 96 14.89 -10.74 15.29
CA ASN A 96 14.60 -12.15 15.60
C ASN A 96 13.84 -12.91 14.49
N GLY A 97 14.14 -12.60 13.22
CA GLY A 97 13.48 -13.21 12.06
C GLY A 97 12.05 -12.73 11.81
N LEU A 98 11.60 -11.67 12.49
CA LEU A 98 10.29 -11.05 12.33
C LEU A 98 10.43 -9.63 11.78
N LEU A 99 9.45 -9.24 10.96
CA LEU A 99 9.33 -7.88 10.45
C LEU A 99 8.28 -7.10 11.25
N HIS A 100 8.74 -6.16 12.07
CA HIS A 100 7.90 -5.34 12.93
C HIS A 100 7.53 -4.03 12.23
N GLY A 101 6.28 -3.60 12.40
CA GLY A 101 5.75 -2.34 11.89
C GLY A 101 4.22 -2.38 11.80
N ARG A 102 3.56 -1.26 12.05
CA ARG A 102 2.10 -1.13 11.96
C ARG A 102 1.66 -1.27 10.50
N GLY A 103 0.87 -2.30 10.25
CA GLY A 103 0.37 -2.63 8.91
C GLY A 103 1.16 -3.72 8.17
N THR A 104 2.29 -4.17 8.72
CA THR A 104 3.09 -5.26 8.11
C THR A 104 2.26 -6.52 7.89
N CYS A 105 1.61 -7.06 8.92
CA CYS A 105 0.74 -8.23 8.77
C CYS A 105 -0.67 -7.89 8.26
N ASP A 106 -1.23 -6.75 8.69
CA ASP A 106 -2.60 -6.35 8.40
C ASP A 106 -2.68 -4.93 7.80
N MET A 107 -2.74 -4.79 6.48
CA MET A 107 -2.40 -5.81 5.47
C MET A 107 -1.48 -5.28 4.38
N LYS A 108 -0.70 -4.24 4.69
CA LYS A 108 0.13 -3.51 3.73
C LYS A 108 1.16 -4.41 3.04
N SER A 109 1.66 -5.46 3.69
CA SER A 109 2.60 -6.36 3.01
C SER A 109 1.96 -7.15 1.87
N PHE A 110 0.69 -7.54 1.99
CA PHE A 110 -0.02 -8.18 0.87
C PHE A 110 -0.10 -7.24 -0.34
N ILE A 111 -0.50 -5.98 -0.10
CA ILE A 111 -0.59 -4.95 -1.15
C ILE A 111 0.80 -4.69 -1.75
N ALA A 112 1.83 -4.55 -0.91
CA ALA A 112 3.20 -4.31 -1.33
C ALA A 112 3.74 -5.43 -2.22
N ILE A 113 3.53 -6.70 -1.82
CA ILE A 113 3.95 -7.85 -2.60
C ILE A 113 3.21 -7.88 -3.94
N ALA A 114 1.89 -7.65 -3.95
CA ALA A 114 1.13 -7.57 -5.19
C ALA A 114 1.70 -6.49 -6.12
N LEU A 115 1.94 -5.27 -5.63
CA LEU A 115 2.49 -4.17 -6.42
C LEU A 115 3.92 -4.40 -6.92
N ALA A 116 4.80 -5.02 -6.12
CA ALA A 116 6.15 -5.36 -6.54
C ALA A 116 6.19 -6.35 -7.72
N HIS A 117 5.10 -7.13 -7.88
CA HIS A 117 4.93 -8.10 -8.96
C HIS A 117 3.97 -7.65 -10.08
N LEU A 118 3.23 -6.53 -9.94
CA LEU A 118 2.16 -6.15 -10.87
C LEU A 118 2.67 -5.46 -12.15
N PRO A 119 3.88 -4.87 -12.17
CA PRO A 119 4.69 -4.78 -13.40
C PRO A 119 6.21 -4.93 -13.14
#